data_AF-A0A934TFD3-F1
#
_entry.id   AF-A0A934TFD3-F1
#
_cell.length_a   1.000
_cell.length_b   1.000
_cell.length_c   1.000
_cell.angle_alpha   90.00
_cell.angle_beta   90.00
_cell.angle_gamma   90.00
#
_symmetry.space_group_name_H-M   'P 1'
#
loop_
_entity.id
_entity.type
_entity.pdbx_description
1 polymer ?
#
loop_
_entity_poly.entity_id
_entity_poly.type
_entity_poly.pdbx_seq_one_letter_code
_entity_poly.pdbx_strand_id
1 'polypeptide(L)'
;MNKKEYKISFSIMWMIYPAVLLIIIPLIFNRCNSKNIESSKNTFVTEHDPLKKEFKKITIPDELATPSQRADYLVPHYWDNFNFSDTGYIHLPDITEQAFVDYLEVMHHADKQKVYFSITAMLDRAVREDSTGKMYPYFLRLYKDYLYDPNSPMRNDEYYIPVARYIQEDTIS
;
A
#
# COMPACT_ATOMS: atom_id res chain seq x y z
N MET A 1 11.06 37.21 36.99
CA MET A 1 10.48 37.02 35.64
C MET A 1 9.02 36.62 35.81
N ASN A 2 8.07 37.47 35.37
CA ASN A 2 6.71 37.51 35.91
C ASN A 2 5.74 36.53 35.22
N LYS A 3 4.99 35.77 36.03
CA LYS A 3 3.95 34.82 35.61
C LYS A 3 2.75 35.45 34.83
N LYS A 4 2.74 36.76 34.64
CA LYS A 4 1.68 37.48 33.90
C LYS A 4 2.00 37.57 32.40
N GLU A 5 3.30 37.58 32.05
CA GLU A 5 3.78 37.71 30.67
C GLU A 5 3.44 36.47 29.82
N TYR A 6 3.51 35.25 30.38
CA TYR A 6 3.21 34.02 29.64
C TYR A 6 1.71 33.85 29.35
N LYS A 7 0.83 34.37 30.22
CA LYS A 7 -0.63 34.29 30.00
C LYS A 7 -1.07 35.21 28.86
N ILE A 8 -0.41 36.36 28.73
CA ILE A 8 -0.64 37.31 27.63
C ILE A 8 -0.09 36.72 26.32
N SER A 9 1.11 36.14 26.35
CA SER A 9 1.72 35.45 25.21
C SER A 9 0.88 34.27 24.69
N PHE A 10 0.29 33.45 25.57
CA PHE A 10 -0.52 32.29 25.17
C PHE A 10 -1.88 32.67 24.54
N SER A 11 -2.50 33.77 25.00
CA SER A 11 -3.78 34.26 24.44
C SER A 11 -3.60 34.92 23.06
N ILE A 12 -2.47 35.60 22.84
CA ILE A 12 -2.16 36.23 21.55
C ILE A 12 -1.90 35.16 20.48
N MET A 13 -1.24 34.07 20.86
CA MET A 13 -0.94 32.94 19.96
C MET A 13 -2.20 32.21 19.47
N TRP A 14 -3.24 32.09 20.30
CA TRP A 14 -4.53 31.48 19.93
C TRP A 14 -5.43 32.38 19.06
N MET A 15 -5.23 33.71 19.07
CA MET A 15 -5.97 34.64 18.22
C MET A 15 -5.31 34.85 16.84
N ILE A 16 -3.98 34.74 16.76
CA ILE A 16 -3.25 34.91 15.49
C ILE A 16 -3.28 33.62 14.66
N TYR A 17 -3.30 32.44 15.30
CA TYR A 17 -3.33 31.14 14.60
C TYR A 17 -4.52 30.95 13.63
N PRO A 18 -5.79 31.26 13.99
CA PRO A 18 -6.90 31.14 13.05
C PRO A 18 -6.87 32.20 11.93
N ALA A 19 -6.30 33.39 12.19
CA ALA A 19 -6.14 34.42 11.17
C ALA A 19 -5.05 34.08 10.14
N VAL A 20 -3.97 33.42 10.55
CA VAL A 20 -2.90 32.94 9.66
C VAL A 20 -3.32 31.68 8.89
N LEU A 21 -4.09 30.78 9.51
CA LEU A 21 -4.64 29.58 8.87
C LEU A 21 -5.61 29.92 7.72
N LEU A 22 -6.39 31.00 7.84
CA LEU A 22 -7.34 31.44 6.80
C LEU A 22 -6.70 32.15 5.59
N ILE A 23 -5.45 32.61 5.70
CA ILE A 23 -4.73 33.32 4.62
C ILE A 23 -3.97 32.33 3.70
N ILE A 24 -3.72 31.09 4.13
CA ILE A 24 -3.00 30.07 3.33
C ILE A 24 -3.94 29.21 2.47
N ILE A 25 -5.25 29.17 2.80
CA ILE A 25 -6.25 28.35 2.10
C ILE A 25 -6.55 28.82 0.65
N PRO A 26 -6.48 30.11 0.25
CA PRO A 26 -6.81 30.49 -1.13
C PRO A 26 -5.70 30.22 -2.17
N LEU A 27 -4.48 29.81 -1.77
CA LEU A 27 -3.36 29.58 -2.70
C LEU A 27 -3.25 28.14 -3.24
N ILE A 28 -4.18 27.25 -2.89
CA ILE A 28 -4.21 25.85 -3.39
C ILE A 28 -5.47 25.56 -4.24
N PHE A 29 -6.35 26.55 -4.48
CA PHE A 29 -7.61 26.38 -5.23
C PHE A 29 -7.69 27.15 -6.55
N ASN A 30 -6.57 27.35 -7.26
CA ASN A 30 -6.63 27.77 -8.66
C ASN A 30 -5.51 27.14 -9.53
N ARG A 31 -5.66 25.83 -9.78
CA ARG A 31 -5.42 25.09 -11.04
C ARG A 31 -5.78 23.63 -10.74
N CYS A 32 -6.83 23.04 -11.28
CA CYS A 32 -6.89 22.71 -12.69
C CYS A 32 -8.34 22.66 -13.21
N ASN A 33 -8.50 23.26 -14.38
CA ASN A 33 -9.69 23.25 -15.24
C ASN A 33 -9.95 21.81 -15.74
N SER A 34 -11.07 21.20 -15.36
CA SER A 34 -11.57 19.98 -16.01
C SER A 34 -12.08 20.35 -17.40
N LYS A 35 -11.16 20.34 -18.38
CA LYS A 35 -11.56 20.09 -19.77
C LYS A 35 -11.86 18.60 -19.85
N ASN A 36 -13.10 18.27 -20.21
CA ASN A 36 -13.50 16.93 -20.62
C ASN A 36 -12.48 16.40 -21.64
N ILE A 37 -11.72 15.37 -21.25
CA ILE A 37 -10.93 14.57 -22.17
C ILE A 37 -11.60 13.21 -22.15
N GLU A 38 -12.29 12.92 -23.25
CA GLU A 38 -12.79 11.61 -23.62
C GLU A 38 -11.75 10.53 -23.28
N SER A 39 -12.22 9.48 -22.63
CA SER A 39 -11.44 8.28 -22.39
C SER A 39 -11.19 7.58 -23.73
N SER A 40 -10.16 8.03 -24.42
CA SER A 40 -9.47 7.28 -25.46
C SER A 40 -7.97 7.46 -25.19
N LYS A 41 -7.40 6.53 -24.41
CA LYS A 41 -5.96 6.41 -24.27
C LYS A 41 -5.52 5.05 -24.76
N ASN A 42 -5.18 5.08 -26.03
CA ASN A 42 -4.09 4.32 -26.62
C ASN A 42 -2.94 4.17 -25.62
N THR A 43 -2.45 2.94 -25.54
CA THR A 43 -1.13 2.51 -25.05
C THR A 43 -0.11 3.64 -25.00
N PHE A 44 0.17 4.14 -23.80
CA PHE A 44 1.41 4.86 -23.53
C PHE A 44 2.48 3.79 -23.37
N VAL A 45 3.20 3.49 -24.45
CA VAL A 45 4.51 2.86 -24.33
C VAL A 45 5.42 3.91 -23.72
N THR A 46 5.61 3.84 -22.40
CA THR A 46 6.72 4.54 -21.76
C THR A 46 7.99 3.93 -22.30
N GLU A 47 8.84 4.77 -22.90
CA GLU A 47 10.24 4.46 -23.18
C GLU A 47 10.89 3.95 -21.88
N HIS A 48 11.14 2.64 -21.84
CA HIS A 48 11.63 1.95 -20.65
C HIS A 48 13.11 2.30 -20.49
N ASP A 49 13.44 3.17 -19.53
CA ASP A 49 14.77 3.15 -18.93
C ASP A 49 14.93 1.77 -18.25
N PRO A 50 15.85 0.90 -18.72
CA PRO A 50 16.03 -0.43 -18.15
C PRO A 50 16.51 -0.39 -16.69
N LEU A 51 16.86 0.78 -16.15
CA LEU A 51 17.31 0.95 -14.77
C LEU A 51 16.22 1.34 -13.76
N LYS A 52 15.05 1.81 -14.23
CA LYS A 52 13.99 2.26 -13.32
C LYS A 52 13.16 1.06 -12.85
N LYS A 53 13.29 0.72 -11.57
CA LYS A 53 12.47 -0.33 -10.94
C LYS A 53 11.04 0.16 -10.78
N GLU A 54 10.08 -0.68 -11.15
CA GLU A 54 8.65 -0.40 -11.07
C GLU A 54 7.90 -1.70 -10.77
N PHE A 55 6.77 -1.61 -10.06
CA PHE A 55 5.89 -2.76 -9.84
C PHE A 55 5.07 -3.06 -11.10
N LYS A 56 5.26 -4.25 -11.67
CA LYS A 56 4.56 -4.68 -12.89
C LYS A 56 3.21 -5.30 -12.53
N LYS A 57 2.11 -4.62 -12.88
CA LYS A 57 0.74 -5.10 -12.64
C LYS A 57 0.41 -6.30 -13.55
N ILE A 58 -0.46 -7.20 -13.07
CA ILE A 58 -1.03 -8.27 -13.90
C ILE A 58 -2.12 -7.71 -14.83
N THR A 59 -2.28 -8.32 -16.00
CA THR A 59 -3.38 -7.98 -16.92
C THR A 59 -4.63 -8.74 -16.50
N ILE A 60 -5.73 -8.02 -16.30
CA ILE A 60 -7.03 -8.61 -15.95
C ILE A 60 -7.78 -8.89 -17.26
N PRO A 61 -8.30 -10.12 -17.48
CA PRO A 61 -9.10 -10.43 -18.66
C PRO A 61 -10.35 -9.53 -18.77
N ASP A 62 -10.63 -9.06 -19.98
CA ASP A 62 -11.76 -8.15 -20.26
C ASP A 62 -13.13 -8.81 -20.06
N GLU A 63 -13.17 -10.15 -20.05
CA GLU A 63 -14.38 -10.93 -19.81
C GLU A 63 -14.88 -10.83 -18.36
N LEU A 64 -14.03 -10.40 -17.41
CA LEU A 64 -14.39 -10.22 -16.01
C LEU A 64 -15.12 -8.87 -15.81
N ALA A 65 -16.45 -8.94 -15.81
CA ALA A 65 -17.32 -7.78 -15.79
C ALA A 65 -17.48 -7.12 -14.42
N THR A 66 -17.56 -7.90 -13.33
CA THR A 66 -17.83 -7.33 -11.99
C THR A 66 -16.55 -7.05 -11.19
N PRO A 67 -16.52 -6.02 -10.33
CA PRO A 67 -15.36 -5.74 -9.48
C PRO A 67 -14.94 -6.94 -8.62
N SER A 68 -15.90 -7.69 -8.08
CA SER A 68 -15.60 -8.88 -7.27
C SER A 68 -14.97 -10.00 -8.10
N GLN A 69 -15.46 -10.29 -9.31
CA GLN A 69 -14.82 -11.27 -10.20
C GLN A 69 -13.39 -10.87 -10.57
N ARG A 70 -13.17 -9.57 -10.81
CA ARG A 70 -11.83 -9.04 -11.10
C ARG A 70 -10.90 -9.15 -9.90
N ALA A 71 -11.38 -8.86 -8.69
CA ALA A 71 -10.61 -9.02 -7.45
C ALA A 71 -10.29 -10.50 -7.18
N ASP A 72 -11.28 -11.38 -7.35
CA ASP A 72 -11.15 -12.83 -7.24
C ASP A 72 -10.09 -13.42 -8.15
N TYR A 73 -9.93 -12.86 -9.35
CA TYR A 73 -8.85 -13.21 -10.26
C TYR A 73 -7.54 -12.55 -9.85
N LEU A 74 -7.57 -11.25 -9.54
CA LEU A 74 -6.38 -10.45 -9.29
C LEU A 74 -5.62 -10.88 -8.03
N VAL A 75 -6.31 -11.16 -6.92
CA VAL A 75 -5.69 -11.51 -5.64
C VAL A 75 -4.68 -12.66 -5.73
N PRO A 76 -5.02 -13.85 -6.25
CA PRO A 76 -4.05 -14.95 -6.35
C PRO A 76 -2.91 -14.68 -7.34
N HIS A 77 -3.11 -13.81 -8.33
CA HIS A 77 -2.14 -13.48 -9.39
C HIS A 77 -1.37 -12.17 -9.15
N TYR A 78 -1.65 -11.48 -8.05
CA TYR A 78 -1.19 -10.10 -7.84
C TYR A 78 0.34 -9.99 -7.89
N TRP A 79 1.02 -10.99 -7.33
CA TRP A 79 2.47 -11.02 -7.18
C TRP A 79 3.20 -11.79 -8.30
N ASP A 80 2.50 -12.25 -9.34
CA ASP A 80 3.09 -13.12 -10.37
C ASP A 80 4.27 -12.48 -11.11
N ASN A 81 4.18 -11.17 -11.37
CA ASN A 81 5.24 -10.40 -12.03
C ASN A 81 6.29 -9.84 -11.06
N PHE A 82 6.16 -10.07 -9.75
CA PHE A 82 7.12 -9.62 -8.76
C PHE A 82 8.24 -10.64 -8.59
N ASN A 83 9.49 -10.16 -8.67
CA ASN A 83 10.68 -10.99 -8.48
C ASN A 83 11.13 -10.93 -7.01
N PHE A 84 10.79 -11.96 -6.23
CA PHE A 84 11.15 -12.03 -4.82
C PHE A 84 12.65 -12.22 -4.58
N SER A 85 13.42 -12.70 -5.57
CA SER A 85 14.88 -12.79 -5.48
C SER A 85 15.58 -11.43 -5.59
N ASP A 86 14.92 -10.39 -6.12
CA ASP A 86 15.48 -9.05 -6.22
C ASP A 86 15.28 -8.27 -4.92
N THR A 87 16.18 -8.48 -3.97
CA THR A 87 16.13 -7.81 -2.66
C THR A 87 16.34 -6.31 -2.74
N GLY A 88 16.69 -5.73 -3.89
CA GLY A 88 16.76 -4.27 -4.03
C GLY A 88 15.39 -3.60 -3.80
N TYR A 89 14.29 -4.34 -3.99
CA TYR A 89 12.94 -3.87 -3.73
C TYR A 89 12.65 -3.56 -2.25
N ILE A 90 13.39 -4.14 -1.29
CA ILE A 90 13.22 -3.84 0.15
C ILE A 90 13.69 -2.43 0.51
N HIS A 91 14.51 -1.82 -0.34
CA HIS A 91 15.05 -0.46 -0.18
C HIS A 91 14.25 0.59 -0.97
N LEU A 92 13.12 0.20 -1.55
CA LEU A 92 12.27 1.04 -2.40
C LEU A 92 10.82 1.05 -1.89
N PRO A 93 10.57 1.54 -0.65
CA PRO A 93 9.23 1.48 -0.04
C PRO A 93 8.16 2.16 -0.90
N ASP A 94 8.49 3.27 -1.57
CA ASP A 94 7.58 3.98 -2.48
C ASP A 94 7.02 3.08 -3.61
N ILE A 95 7.70 1.97 -3.92
CA ILE A 95 7.26 0.98 -4.92
C ILE A 95 6.63 -0.22 -4.24
N THR A 96 7.37 -0.88 -3.34
CA THR A 96 6.95 -2.16 -2.75
C THR A 96 5.85 -2.02 -1.72
N GLU A 97 5.92 -1.00 -0.87
CA GLU A 97 4.90 -0.76 0.13
C GLU A 97 3.63 -0.25 -0.52
N GLN A 98 3.73 0.63 -1.54
CA GLN A 98 2.56 1.03 -2.32
C GLN A 98 1.91 -0.17 -3.02
N ALA A 99 2.70 -1.05 -3.65
CA ALA A 99 2.17 -2.27 -4.25
C ALA A 99 1.52 -3.20 -3.21
N PHE A 100 2.05 -3.24 -1.98
CA PHE A 100 1.46 -4.00 -0.89
C PHE A 100 0.15 -3.38 -0.39
N VAL A 101 0.07 -2.06 -0.23
CA VAL A 101 -1.18 -1.36 0.14
C VAL A 101 -2.26 -1.57 -0.93
N ASP A 102 -1.91 -1.44 -2.21
CA ASP A 102 -2.80 -1.73 -3.34
C ASP A 102 -3.29 -3.20 -3.29
N TYR A 103 -2.44 -4.14 -2.89
CA TYR A 103 -2.81 -5.55 -2.71
C TYR A 103 -3.85 -5.73 -1.58
N LEU A 104 -3.69 -5.05 -0.44
CA LEU A 104 -4.68 -5.05 0.66
C LEU A 104 -6.04 -4.51 0.20
N GLU A 105 -6.04 -3.43 -0.59
CA GLU A 105 -7.28 -2.87 -1.17
C GLU A 105 -8.02 -3.92 -2.01
N VAL A 106 -7.29 -4.67 -2.86
CA VAL A 106 -7.89 -5.70 -3.72
C VAL A 106 -8.48 -6.85 -2.87
N MET A 107 -7.82 -7.25 -1.78
CA MET A 107 -8.30 -8.33 -0.90
C MET A 107 -9.69 -8.05 -0.34
N HIS A 108 -10.03 -6.78 -0.09
CA HIS A 108 -11.33 -6.38 0.46
C HIS A 108 -12.51 -6.72 -0.46
N HIS A 109 -12.25 -6.99 -1.74
CA HIS A 109 -13.26 -7.26 -2.76
C HIS A 109 -13.28 -8.71 -3.25
N ALA A 110 -12.36 -9.54 -2.76
CA ALA A 110 -12.21 -10.93 -3.16
C ALA A 110 -12.78 -11.91 -2.13
N ASP A 111 -13.05 -13.13 -2.59
CA ASP A 111 -13.40 -14.25 -1.75
C ASP A 111 -12.30 -14.54 -0.72
N LYS A 112 -12.73 -14.78 0.52
CA LYS A 112 -11.83 -14.93 1.65
C LYS A 112 -10.85 -16.11 1.49
N GLN A 113 -11.29 -17.21 0.89
CA GLN A 113 -10.41 -18.38 0.70
C GLN A 113 -9.30 -18.07 -0.30
N LYS A 114 -9.61 -17.29 -1.35
CA LYS A 114 -8.63 -16.82 -2.33
C LYS A 114 -7.63 -15.85 -1.71
N VAL A 115 -8.10 -14.95 -0.84
CA VAL A 115 -7.22 -14.08 -0.05
C VAL A 115 -6.27 -14.90 0.81
N TYR A 116 -6.78 -15.87 1.56
CA TYR A 116 -5.95 -16.70 2.45
C TYR A 116 -4.88 -17.45 1.66
N PHE A 117 -5.27 -18.07 0.56
CA PHE A 117 -4.34 -18.74 -0.34
C PHE A 117 -3.27 -17.79 -0.90
N SER A 118 -3.67 -16.60 -1.33
CA SER A 118 -2.75 -15.62 -1.91
C SER A 118 -1.72 -15.13 -0.89
N ILE A 119 -2.14 -14.84 0.34
CA ILE A 119 -1.24 -14.45 1.43
C ILE A 119 -0.20 -15.53 1.70
N THR A 120 -0.64 -16.79 1.87
CA THR A 120 0.29 -17.89 2.17
C THR A 120 1.22 -18.17 1.00
N ALA A 121 0.71 -18.18 -0.24
CA ALA A 121 1.52 -18.38 -1.44
C ALA A 121 2.58 -17.28 -1.61
N MET A 122 2.23 -16.02 -1.31
CA MET A 122 3.15 -14.90 -1.40
C MET A 122 4.28 -14.99 -0.36
N LEU A 123 3.96 -15.31 0.90
CA LEU A 123 4.97 -15.51 1.95
C LEU A 123 5.91 -16.68 1.63
N ASP A 124 5.35 -17.77 1.13
CA ASP A 124 6.07 -18.96 0.68
C ASP A 124 7.03 -18.65 -0.48
N ARG A 125 6.62 -17.84 -1.46
CA ARG A 125 7.52 -17.32 -2.50
C ARG A 125 8.63 -16.44 -1.91
N ALA A 126 8.30 -15.56 -0.96
CA ALA A 126 9.29 -14.71 -0.30
C ALA A 126 10.36 -15.50 0.47
N VAL A 127 10.02 -16.69 0.98
CA VAL A 127 10.97 -17.62 1.61
C VAL A 127 11.79 -18.38 0.56
N ARG A 128 11.13 -18.96 -0.46
CA ARG A 128 11.79 -19.88 -1.40
C ARG A 128 12.64 -19.19 -2.47
N GLU A 129 12.22 -18.01 -2.94
CA GLU A 129 12.85 -17.34 -4.08
C GLU A 129 14.01 -16.42 -3.65
N ASP A 130 14.01 -15.91 -2.41
CA ASP A 130 15.09 -15.07 -1.89
C ASP A 130 16.15 -15.89 -1.13
N SER A 131 17.29 -16.14 -1.76
CA SER A 131 18.41 -16.84 -1.12
C SER A 131 19.06 -16.08 0.05
N THR A 132 18.77 -14.79 0.23
CA THR A 132 19.33 -13.98 1.31
C THR A 132 18.48 -13.98 2.58
N GLY A 133 17.21 -14.42 2.50
CA GLY A 133 16.27 -14.46 3.62
C GLY A 133 15.79 -13.09 4.11
N LYS A 134 15.89 -12.03 3.28
CA LYS A 134 15.49 -10.66 3.63
C LYS A 134 14.06 -10.32 3.20
N MET A 135 13.55 -10.97 2.16
CA MET A 135 12.26 -10.65 1.56
C MET A 135 11.10 -11.09 2.47
N TYR A 136 11.18 -12.29 3.03
CA TYR A 136 10.20 -12.78 4.01
C TYR A 136 10.04 -11.85 5.24
N PRO A 137 11.10 -11.50 6.00
CA PRO A 137 10.94 -10.59 7.15
C PRO A 137 10.48 -9.19 6.75
N TYR A 138 10.83 -8.71 5.54
CA TYR A 138 10.34 -7.45 5.02
C TYR A 138 8.81 -7.46 4.84
N PHE A 139 8.26 -8.46 4.14
CA PHE A 139 6.82 -8.57 3.96
C PHE A 139 6.08 -8.92 5.24
N LEU A 140 6.67 -9.72 6.12
CA LEU A 140 6.09 -10.03 7.42
C LEU A 140 5.94 -8.77 8.28
N ARG A 141 6.90 -7.84 8.21
CA ARG A 141 6.77 -6.52 8.84
C ARG A 141 5.58 -5.75 8.26
N LEU A 142 5.43 -5.69 6.93
CA LEU A 142 4.30 -5.01 6.29
C LEU A 142 2.95 -5.59 6.72
N TYR A 143 2.79 -6.92 6.75
CA TYR A 143 1.57 -7.53 7.25
C TYR A 143 1.26 -7.16 8.70
N LYS A 144 2.30 -7.09 9.57
CA LYS A 144 2.12 -6.66 10.96
C LYS A 144 1.72 -5.20 11.06
N ASP A 145 2.45 -4.32 10.40
CA ASP A 145 2.25 -2.87 10.45
C ASP A 145 0.87 -2.49 9.92
N TYR A 146 0.40 -3.13 8.84
CA TYR A 146 -0.87 -2.78 8.22
C TYR A 146 -2.07 -3.55 8.77
N LEU A 147 -1.97 -4.85 9.01
CA LEU A 147 -3.14 -5.67 9.36
C LEU A 147 -3.28 -5.92 10.87
N TYR A 148 -2.18 -5.85 11.64
CA TYR A 148 -2.18 -6.20 13.06
C TYR A 148 -2.03 -4.99 13.99
N ASP A 149 -1.25 -3.96 13.62
CA ASP A 149 -1.03 -2.78 14.48
C ASP A 149 -2.37 -2.13 14.88
N PRO A 150 -2.62 -1.90 16.19
CA PRO A 150 -3.87 -1.29 16.67
C PRO A 150 -4.11 0.13 16.15
N ASN A 151 -3.07 0.85 15.73
CA ASN A 151 -3.15 2.20 15.19
C ASN A 151 -3.24 2.22 13.65
N SER A 152 -3.15 1.06 13.00
CA SER A 152 -3.26 0.99 11.55
C SER A 152 -4.69 1.30 11.10
N PRO A 153 -4.90 2.23 10.15
CA PRO A 153 -6.20 2.44 9.54
C PRO A 153 -6.66 1.25 8.68
N MET A 154 -5.73 0.38 8.25
CA MET A 154 -5.99 -0.82 7.46
C MET A 154 -6.06 -2.10 8.30
N ARG A 155 -6.06 -1.97 9.64
CA ARG A 155 -6.08 -3.09 10.57
C ARG A 155 -7.22 -4.06 10.24
N ASN A 156 -6.88 -5.33 10.09
CA ASN A 156 -7.85 -6.39 9.81
C ASN A 156 -7.34 -7.74 10.34
N ASP A 157 -7.82 -8.13 11.52
CA ASP A 157 -7.41 -9.37 12.17
C ASP A 157 -7.73 -10.61 11.32
N GLU A 158 -8.85 -10.60 10.58
CA GLU A 158 -9.27 -11.74 9.75
C GLU A 158 -8.26 -12.02 8.64
N TYR A 159 -7.75 -10.99 7.98
CA TYR A 159 -6.71 -11.14 6.96
C TYR A 159 -5.31 -11.34 7.56
N TYR A 160 -5.10 -11.05 8.84
CA TYR A 160 -3.86 -11.41 9.54
C TYR A 160 -3.82 -12.87 10.01
N ILE A 161 -4.97 -13.56 10.15
CA ILE A 161 -5.03 -14.99 10.50
C ILE A 161 -4.12 -15.89 9.64
N PRO A 162 -4.18 -15.86 8.28
CA PRO A 162 -3.31 -16.71 7.46
C PRO A 162 -1.82 -16.41 7.66
N VAL A 163 -1.45 -15.15 7.94
CA VAL A 163 -0.07 -14.76 8.27
C VAL A 163 0.36 -15.39 9.60
N ALA A 164 -0.48 -15.29 10.63
CA ALA A 164 -0.19 -15.85 11.95
C ALA A 164 -0.06 -17.37 11.92
N ARG A 165 -0.90 -18.07 11.14
CA ARG A 165 -0.79 -19.52 10.92
C ARG A 165 0.49 -19.89 10.20
N TYR A 166 0.85 -19.15 9.16
CA TYR A 166 2.09 -19.38 8.42
C TYR A 166 3.32 -19.28 9.35
N ILE A 167 3.40 -18.24 10.19
CA ILE A 167 4.48 -18.08 11.17
C ILE A 167 4.54 -19.28 12.14
N GLN A 168 3.39 -19.74 12.63
CA GLN A 168 3.33 -20.86 13.57
C GLN A 168 3.85 -22.15 12.92
N GLU A 169 3.44 -22.43 11.68
CA GLU A 169 3.89 -23.61 10.94
C GLU A 169 5.40 -23.55 10.65
N ASP A 170 5.92 -22.40 10.19
CA ASP A 170 7.35 -22.16 9.93
C ASP A 170 8.23 -22.27 11.19
N THR A 171 7.70 -21.89 12.36
CA THR A 171 8.44 -21.97 13.64
C THR A 171 8.53 -23.41 14.18
N ILE A 172 7.67 -24.33 13.70
CA ILE A 172 7.59 -25.72 14.18
C ILE A 172 8.35 -26.70 13.26
N SER A 173 8.68 -26.29 12.03
CA SER A 173 9.47 -27.05 11.05
C SER A 173 10.98 -26.83 11.19
#